data_AF-A0A950Y2Q0-F1
#
_entry.id   AF-A0A950Y2Q0-F1
#
_cell.length_a   1.000
_cell.length_b   1.000
_cell.length_c   1.000
_cell.angle_alpha   90.00
_cell.angle_beta   90.00
_cell.angle_gamma   90.00
#
_symmetry.space_group_name_H-M   'P 1'
#
loop_
_entity.id
_entity.type
_entity.pdbx_description
1 polymer ?
#
loop_
_entity_poly.entity_id
_entity_poly.type
_entity_poly.pdbx_seq_one_letter_code
_entity_poly.pdbx_strand_id
1 'polypeptide(L)'
;KIFGESPAATGEASSREPGFNESNRKDLTVSDVRFTTKGNKLYAFVMGWADYDVAVRPLAQNSELRVGKIENVELLGFEGKLHWSQSADGLRIKLPQQKPCEYAVVFRITGA
;
A
#
# COMPACT_ATOMS: atom_id res chain seq x y z
N LYS A 1 -8.99 -8.67 -9.04
CA LYS A 1 -9.43 -7.75 -7.96
C LYS A 1 -8.33 -7.78 -6.89
N ILE A 2 -7.80 -6.62 -6.49
CA ILE A 2 -6.72 -6.53 -5.50
C ILE A 2 -7.35 -6.44 -4.11
N PHE A 3 -6.89 -7.28 -3.18
CA PHE A 3 -7.32 -7.26 -1.78
C PHE A 3 -6.31 -6.48 -0.93
N GLY A 4 -6.75 -5.98 0.23
CA GLY A 4 -5.87 -5.26 1.15
C GLY A 4 -4.74 -6.15 1.67
N GLU A 5 -3.56 -5.56 1.83
CA GLU A 5 -2.40 -6.17 2.46
C GLU A 5 -2.34 -5.72 3.93
N SER A 6 -2.05 -6.65 4.81
CA SER A 6 -1.78 -6.40 6.23
C SER A 6 -1.09 -7.64 6.80
N PRO A 7 -0.20 -7.53 7.80
CA PRO A 7 0.43 -8.71 8.40
C PRO A 7 -0.58 -9.74 8.91
N ALA A 8 -1.72 -9.25 9.43
CA ALA A 8 -2.84 -10.07 9.86
C ALA A 8 -3.56 -10.83 8.72
N ALA A 9 -3.43 -10.39 7.46
CA ALA A 9 -3.99 -11.07 6.30
C ALA A 9 -3.03 -12.14 5.72
N THR A 10 -1.73 -12.08 6.03
CA THR A 10 -0.71 -12.96 5.46
C THR A 10 -0.28 -14.13 6.36
N GLY A 11 -0.88 -14.29 7.55
CA GLY A 11 -0.67 -15.46 8.40
C GLY A 11 -0.41 -15.20 9.88
N GLU A 12 -0.25 -13.94 10.32
CA GLU A 12 -0.20 -13.60 11.74
C GLU A 12 -1.62 -13.49 12.34
N ALA A 13 -2.43 -14.52 12.14
CA ALA A 13 -3.72 -14.64 12.79
C ALA A 13 -3.50 -15.15 14.23
N SER A 14 -3.27 -14.24 15.17
CA SER A 14 -3.52 -14.57 16.58
C SER A 14 -5.00 -14.94 16.70
N SER A 15 -5.27 -16.16 17.15
CA SER A 15 -6.57 -16.82 17.31
C SER A 15 -7.74 -15.84 17.45
N ARG A 16 -8.56 -15.71 16.39
CA ARG A 16 -9.72 -14.80 16.38
C ARG A 16 -10.98 -15.57 16.72
N GLU A 17 -11.43 -15.44 17.95
CA GLU A 17 -12.84 -15.69 18.30
C GLU A 17 -13.72 -14.65 17.58
N PRO A 18 -14.88 -15.04 17.03
CA PRO A 18 -15.80 -14.09 16.40
C PRO A 18 -16.45 -13.21 17.48
N GLY A 19 -15.83 -12.07 17.78
CA GLY A 19 -16.30 -11.08 18.75
C GLY A 19 -15.67 -9.71 18.52
N PHE A 20 -16.28 -8.67 19.08
CA PHE A 20 -15.76 -7.30 19.05
C PHE A 20 -14.40 -7.24 19.78
N ASN A 21 -13.32 -6.98 19.03
CA ASN A 21 -11.94 -7.09 19.52
C ASN A 21 -11.16 -5.77 19.36
N GLU A 22 -11.86 -4.64 19.44
CA GLU A 22 -11.28 -3.33 19.18
C GLU A 22 -10.13 -2.98 20.13
N SER A 23 -10.21 -3.43 21.39
CA SER A 23 -9.20 -3.23 22.43
C SER A 23 -7.89 -3.97 22.19
N ASN A 24 -7.87 -4.97 21.30
CA ASN A 24 -6.67 -5.78 21.01
C ASN A 24 -6.15 -5.54 19.58
N ARG A 25 -6.54 -4.44 18.95
CA ARG A 25 -6.05 -4.07 17.62
C ARG A 25 -4.60 -3.63 17.71
N LYS A 26 -3.74 -4.27 16.90
CA LYS A 26 -2.38 -3.78 16.65
C LYS A 26 -2.44 -2.45 15.89
N ASP A 27 -1.47 -1.58 16.15
CA ASP A 27 -1.27 -0.35 15.38
C ASP A 27 -1.10 -0.64 13.89
N LEU A 28 -1.64 0.27 13.08
CA LEU A 28 -1.52 0.21 11.63
C LEU A 28 -0.13 0.69 11.21
N THR A 29 0.45 -0.02 10.25
CA THR A 29 1.82 0.19 9.82
C THR A 29 1.89 0.50 8.32
N VAL A 30 3.09 0.78 7.82
CA VAL A 30 3.33 0.90 6.38
C VAL A 30 3.08 -0.40 5.60
N SER A 31 2.97 -1.54 6.29
CA SER A 31 2.62 -2.84 5.68
C SER A 31 1.10 -3.04 5.54
N ASP A 32 0.30 -2.15 6.14
CA ASP A 32 -1.15 -2.16 6.04
C ASP A 32 -1.57 -1.29 4.85
N VAL A 33 -1.86 -1.93 3.72
CA VAL A 33 -2.20 -1.26 2.46
C VAL A 33 -3.59 -1.64 2.01
N ARG A 34 -4.45 -0.65 1.76
CA ARG A 34 -5.80 -0.87 1.21
C ARG A 34 -5.88 -0.35 -0.21
N PHE A 35 -6.69 -0.99 -1.04
CA PHE A 35 -6.80 -0.66 -2.46
C PHE A 35 -8.22 -0.29 -2.85
N THR A 36 -8.34 0.74 -3.69
CA THR A 36 -9.58 1.04 -4.43
C THR A 36 -9.22 1.47 -5.85
N THR A 37 -10.18 1.42 -6.77
CA THR A 37 -9.96 1.84 -8.16
C THR A 37 -11.03 2.84 -8.61
N LYS A 38 -10.66 3.75 -9.51
CA LYS A 38 -11.61 4.63 -10.22
C LYS A 38 -11.13 4.82 -11.65
N GLY A 39 -11.86 4.25 -12.61
CA GLY A 39 -11.42 4.20 -14.00
C GLY A 39 -10.12 3.39 -14.13
N ASN A 40 -9.11 3.96 -14.80
CA ASN A 40 -7.79 3.37 -14.99
C ASN A 40 -6.77 3.70 -13.87
N LYS A 41 -7.25 4.22 -12.74
CA LYS A 41 -6.41 4.63 -11.61
C LYS A 41 -6.61 3.69 -10.44
N LEU A 42 -5.50 3.17 -9.92
CA LEU A 42 -5.43 2.44 -8.67
C LEU A 42 -5.03 3.41 -7.55
N TYR A 43 -5.70 3.31 -6.41
CA TYR A 43 -5.38 4.06 -5.20
C TYR A 43 -4.93 3.08 -4.12
N ALA A 44 -3.70 3.23 -3.65
CA ALA A 44 -3.13 2.47 -2.55
C ALA A 44 -3.04 3.36 -1.31
N PHE A 45 -3.80 3.01 -0.27
CA PHE A 45 -3.86 3.70 1.01
C PHE A 45 -2.91 3.00 1.96
N VAL A 46 -1.81 3.64 2.30
CA VAL A 46 -0.85 3.12 3.29
C VAL A 46 -1.24 3.68 4.64
N MET A 47 -1.47 2.78 5.60
CA MET A 47 -2.09 3.13 6.88
C MET A 47 -1.08 3.47 7.98
N GLY A 48 0.19 3.63 7.63
CA GLY A 48 1.25 4.14 8.50
C GLY A 48 2.31 4.91 7.70
N TRP A 49 3.31 5.42 8.41
CA TRP A 49 4.42 6.15 7.82
C TRP A 49 5.75 5.63 8.38
N ALA A 50 6.80 5.65 7.56
CA ALA A 50 8.13 5.23 7.98
C ALA A 50 9.22 6.03 7.25
N ASP A 51 10.44 6.00 7.79
CA ASP A 51 11.62 6.61 7.17
C ASP A 51 12.26 5.71 6.09
N TYR A 52 11.58 4.66 5.66
CA TYR A 52 12.04 3.71 4.64
C TYR A 52 10.99 3.50 3.54
N ASP A 53 11.40 2.84 2.46
CA ASP A 53 10.59 2.61 1.27
C ASP A 53 9.36 1.74 1.56
N VAL A 54 8.21 2.11 0.98
CA VAL A 54 7.00 1.29 1.00
C VAL A 54 7.11 0.22 -0.10
N ALA A 55 6.80 -1.03 0.25
CA ALA A 55 6.68 -2.13 -0.71
C ALA A 55 5.21 -2.52 -0.89
N VAL A 56 4.67 -2.33 -2.10
CA VAL A 56 3.31 -2.74 -2.47
C VAL A 56 3.42 -4.05 -3.27
N ARG A 57 3.46 -5.17 -2.55
CA ARG A 57 3.73 -6.51 -3.13
C ARG A 57 2.73 -6.94 -4.22
N PRO A 58 1.41 -6.68 -4.10
CA PRO A 58 0.44 -7.09 -5.12
C PRO A 58 0.75 -6.55 -6.52
N LEU A 59 1.51 -5.46 -6.62
CA LEU A 59 1.89 -4.78 -7.87
C LEU A 59 3.21 -5.28 -8.49
N ALA A 60 3.70 -6.46 -8.09
CA ALA A 60 4.84 -7.09 -8.73
C ALA A 60 4.59 -7.40 -10.22
N GLN A 61 5.64 -7.29 -11.06
CA GLN A 61 5.54 -7.50 -12.51
C GLN A 61 5.03 -8.90 -12.90
N ASN A 62 5.28 -9.91 -12.06
CA ASN A 62 4.90 -11.30 -12.28
C ASN A 62 3.89 -11.80 -11.23
N SER A 63 3.15 -10.88 -10.61
CA SER A 63 2.08 -11.22 -9.67
C SER A 63 1.01 -12.07 -10.35
N GLU A 64 0.43 -13.04 -9.62
CA GLU A 64 -0.74 -13.81 -10.08
C GLU A 64 -1.93 -12.91 -10.45
N LEU A 65 -1.93 -11.67 -9.93
CA LEU A 65 -2.92 -10.64 -10.23
C LEU A 65 -2.77 -10.02 -11.64
N ARG A 66 -1.72 -10.39 -12.40
CA ARG A 66 -1.43 -9.90 -13.75
C ARG A 66 -1.47 -8.36 -13.85
N VAL A 67 -0.79 -7.73 -12.90
CA VAL A 67 -0.69 -6.27 -12.84
C VAL A 67 0.11 -5.77 -14.06
N GLY A 68 -0.36 -4.68 -14.65
CA GLY A 68 0.30 -4.06 -15.79
C GLY A 68 1.68 -3.46 -15.44
N LYS A 69 2.30 -2.83 -16.45
CA LYS A 69 3.52 -2.06 -16.26
C LYS A 69 3.14 -0.72 -15.65
N ILE A 70 3.60 -0.45 -14.43
CA ILE A 70 3.34 0.84 -13.77
C ILE A 70 3.96 1.97 -14.60
N GLU A 71 3.15 2.96 -14.92
CA GLU A 71 3.51 4.12 -15.74
C GLU A 71 3.83 5.34 -14.86
N ASN A 72 3.07 5.51 -13.78
CA ASN A 72 3.23 6.65 -12.87
C ASN A 72 2.78 6.31 -11.45
N VAL A 73 3.41 6.97 -10.48
CA VAL A 73 3.05 6.93 -9.06
C VAL A 73 3.13 8.35 -8.50
N GLU A 74 2.04 8.79 -7.88
CA GLU A 74 1.92 10.11 -7.28
C GLU A 74 1.44 9.98 -5.83
N LEU A 75 2.00 10.80 -4.93
CA LEU A 75 1.52 10.92 -3.56
C LEU A 75 0.54 12.09 -3.49
N LEU A 76 -0.71 11.81 -3.11
CA LEU A 76 -1.71 12.86 -2.98
C LEU A 76 -1.36 13.81 -1.83
N GLY A 77 -1.41 15.12 -2.09
CA GLY A 77 -1.01 16.15 -1.12
C GLY A 77 0.50 16.42 -1.06
N PHE A 78 1.30 15.84 -1.95
CA PHE A 78 2.73 16.11 -2.07
C PHE A 78 3.05 16.76 -3.42
N GLU A 79 3.70 17.92 -3.39
CA GLU A 79 4.16 18.64 -4.57
C GLU A 79 5.58 18.18 -4.93
N GLY A 80 5.68 17.09 -5.68
CA GLY A 80 6.97 16.57 -6.13
C GLY A 80 6.89 15.23 -6.86
N LYS A 81 8.03 14.82 -7.42
CA LYS A 81 8.16 13.51 -8.07
C LYS A 81 8.60 12.47 -7.04
N LEU A 82 7.94 11.32 -7.04
CA LEU A 82 8.36 10.18 -6.25
C LEU A 82 9.42 9.37 -7.00
N HIS A 83 10.35 8.80 -6.25
CA HIS A 83 11.23 7.76 -6.76
C HIS A 83 10.59 6.40 -6.48
N TRP A 84 10.42 5.58 -7.51
CA TRP A 84 9.81 4.27 -7.38
C TRP A 84 10.37 3.30 -8.42
N SER A 85 10.19 2.00 -8.16
CA SER A 85 10.58 0.92 -9.06
C SER A 85 9.62 -0.26 -8.93
N GLN A 86 9.24 -0.86 -10.05
CA GLN A 86 8.47 -2.10 -10.07
C GLN A 86 9.43 -3.27 -10.33
N SER A 87 9.45 -4.27 -9.44
CA SER A 87 10.25 -5.49 -9.59
C SER A 87 9.37 -6.74 -9.48
N ALA A 88 9.99 -7.92 -9.48
CA ALA A 88 9.33 -9.18 -9.18
C ALA A 88 8.80 -9.28 -7.74
N ASP A 89 9.28 -8.43 -6.83
CA ASP A 89 8.90 -8.45 -5.40
C ASP A 89 7.76 -7.48 -5.07
N GLY A 90 7.45 -6.54 -5.99
CA GLY A 90 6.43 -5.52 -5.80
C GLY A 90 6.79 -4.17 -6.40
N LEU A 91 5.92 -3.19 -6.14
CA LEU A 91 6.22 -1.78 -6.39
C LEU A 91 6.87 -1.18 -5.14
N ARG A 92 8.14 -0.78 -5.23
CA ARG A 92 8.86 -0.04 -4.19
C ARG A 92 8.74 1.46 -4.42
N ILE A 93 8.30 2.20 -3.41
CA ILE A 93 8.10 3.65 -3.45
C ILE A 93 8.93 4.30 -2.33
N LYS A 94 9.81 5.23 -2.69
CA LYS A 94 10.53 6.05 -1.72
C LYS A 94 9.61 7.12 -1.15
N LEU A 95 9.45 7.12 0.17
CA LEU A 95 8.68 8.15 0.85
C LEU A 95 9.46 9.47 0.88
N PRO A 96 8.82 10.63 0.68
CA PRO A 96 9.45 11.92 0.95
C PRO A 96 9.72 12.07 2.45
N GLN A 97 10.60 13.00 2.84
CA GLN A 97 10.86 13.25 4.27
C GLN A 97 9.63 13.84 5.00
N GLN A 98 8.83 14.65 4.31
CA GLN A 98 7.65 15.27 4.89
C GLN A 98 6.41 14.45 4.55
N LYS A 99 5.74 13.97 5.60
CA LYS A 99 4.43 13.32 5.46
C LYS A 99 3.37 14.35 5.08
N PRO A 100 2.50 14.06 4.09
CA PRO A 100 1.47 15.00 3.64
C PRO A 100 0.31 15.12 4.64
N CYS A 101 0.11 14.13 5.52
CA CYS A 101 -0.89 14.17 6.58
C CYS A 101 -0.55 13.20 7.74
N GLU A 102 -1.30 13.28 8.84
CA GLU A 102 -1.12 12.45 10.05
C GLU A 102 -1.70 11.04 9.94
N TYR A 103 -2.57 10.78 8.97
CA TYR A 103 -3.35 9.55 8.88
C TYR A 103 -2.84 8.64 7.75
N ALA A 104 -3.76 8.05 6.97
CA ALA A 104 -3.40 7.26 5.81
C ALA A 104 -2.94 8.16 4.65
N VAL A 105 -1.82 7.79 4.05
CA VAL A 105 -1.29 8.44 2.85
C VAL A 105 -1.70 7.65 1.62
N VAL A 106 -1.92 8.34 0.51
CA VAL A 106 -2.54 7.73 -0.67
C VAL A 106 -1.64 7.90 -1.89
N PHE A 107 -1.27 6.76 -2.49
CA PHE A 107 -0.63 6.71 -3.78
C PHE A 107 -1.67 6.54 -4.88
N ARG A 108 -1.62 7.42 -5.88
CA ARG A 108 -2.33 7.26 -7.14
C ARG A 108 -1.39 6.61 -8.15
N ILE A 109 -1.82 5.49 -8.71
CA ILE A 109 -1.01 4.63 -9.57
C ILE A 109 -1.74 4.43 -10.92
N THR A 110 -1.00 4.58 -12.03
CA THR A 110 -1.49 4.28 -13.38
C THR A 110 -0.66 3.19 -14.05
N GLY A 111 -1.28 2.42 -14.94
CA GLY A 111 -0.66 1.26 -15.58
C GLY A 111 -0.71 -0.04 -14.77
N ALA A 112 -1.37 -0.03 -13.61
CA ALA A 112 -1.61 -1.21 -12.77
C ALA A 112 -2.69 -2.13 -13.35
#